data_AF-A0A225VYL6-F1
#
_entry.id   AF-A0A225VYL6-F1
#
_cell.length_a   1.000
_cell.length_b   1.000
_cell.length_c   1.000
_cell.angle_alpha   90.00
_cell.angle_beta   90.00
_cell.angle_gamma   90.00
#
_symmetry.space_group_name_H-M   'P 1'
#
loop_
_entity.id
_entity.type
_entity.pdbx_description
1 polymer ?
#
loop_
_entity_poly.entity_id
_entity_poly.type
_entity_poly.pdbx_seq_one_letter_code
_entity_poly.pdbx_strand_id
1 'polypeptide(L)'
;MFPSMVGDAHIVPVLHICLATLAQLLSITQKCLANALWVWRLWWLGNQASGYPPFRSLHSSYFATSSRKIFSEWSVLVRHLTTAIETSTGTKMQRPKTQDEADSLYNLGMSNVLLKPSSHPHKQRMERAVTTLRRIRQALHDANPQPRSVLFHHRK
;
A
#
# COMPACT_ATOMS: atom_id res chain seq x y z
N MET A 1 -33.15 -24.25 9.41
CA MET A 1 -32.67 -25.49 10.05
C MET A 1 -31.43 -25.93 9.28
N PHE A 2 -30.25 -25.49 9.72
CA PHE A 2 -28.97 -25.84 9.12
C PHE A 2 -28.48 -27.14 9.77
N PRO A 3 -28.17 -28.21 9.00
CA PRO A 3 -27.44 -29.32 9.56
C PRO A 3 -25.94 -29.06 9.58
N SER A 4 -25.36 -29.61 10.64
CA SER A 4 -24.00 -29.56 11.16
C SER A 4 -22.87 -29.93 10.19
N MET A 5 -21.73 -29.32 10.47
CA MET A 5 -20.38 -29.57 9.97
C MET A 5 -19.89 -31.02 10.14
N VAL A 6 -18.91 -31.39 9.30
CA VAL A 6 -17.67 -32.19 9.54
C VAL A 6 -17.26 -32.68 8.13
N GLY A 7 -16.08 -32.44 7.58
CA GLY A 7 -14.85 -31.84 8.06
C GLY A 7 -13.83 -32.11 6.95
N ASP A 8 -13.11 -31.08 6.51
CA ASP A 8 -11.95 -31.28 5.65
C ASP A 8 -10.84 -30.34 6.11
N ALA A 9 -10.02 -30.85 7.03
CA ALA A 9 -8.78 -30.22 7.51
C ALA A 9 -7.73 -30.04 6.40
N HIS A 10 -8.04 -30.44 5.15
CA HIS A 10 -7.20 -30.29 3.97
C HIS A 10 -7.59 -29.08 3.09
N ILE A 11 -8.74 -28.45 3.30
CA ILE A 11 -9.17 -27.29 2.47
C ILE A 11 -8.40 -26.02 2.86
N VAL A 12 -8.15 -25.81 4.16
CA VAL A 12 -7.41 -24.64 4.67
C VAL A 12 -5.99 -24.55 4.10
N PRO A 13 -5.15 -25.60 4.13
CA PRO A 13 -3.81 -25.54 3.55
C PRO A 13 -3.83 -25.42 2.02
N VAL A 14 -4.79 -26.01 1.32
CA VAL A 14 -4.92 -25.88 -0.14
C VAL A 14 -5.31 -24.46 -0.54
N LEU A 15 -6.25 -23.82 0.18
CA LEU A 15 -6.53 -22.39 0.01
C LEU A 15 -5.31 -21.52 0.32
N HIS A 16 -4.55 -21.85 1.38
CA HIS A 16 -3.34 -21.12 1.75
C HIS A 16 -2.24 -21.22 0.69
N ILE A 17 -2.04 -22.40 0.10
CA ILE A 17 -1.07 -22.65 -0.97
C ILE A 17 -1.52 -21.99 -2.28
N CYS A 18 -2.82 -22.03 -2.58
CA CYS A 18 -3.38 -21.41 -3.78
C CYS A 18 -3.35 -19.87 -3.68
N LEU A 19 -3.69 -19.31 -2.51
CA LEU A 19 -3.53 -17.88 -2.22
C LEU A 19 -2.07 -17.44 -2.24
N ALA A 20 -1.14 -18.24 -1.71
CA ALA A 20 0.29 -17.91 -1.73
C ALA A 20 0.86 -17.90 -3.17
N THR A 21 0.47 -18.88 -3.99
CA THR A 21 0.95 -19.01 -5.38
C THR A 21 0.37 -17.92 -6.28
N LEU A 22 -0.92 -17.63 -6.14
CA LEU A 22 -1.55 -16.53 -6.86
C LEU A 22 -1.08 -15.17 -6.33
N ALA A 23 -0.83 -15.00 -5.02
CA ALA A 23 -0.24 -13.78 -4.46
C ALA A 23 1.20 -13.57 -4.94
N GLN A 24 1.95 -14.63 -5.24
CA GLN A 24 3.26 -14.55 -5.89
C GLN A 24 3.15 -14.14 -7.36
N LEU A 25 2.23 -14.71 -8.13
CA LEU A 25 1.99 -14.33 -9.53
C LEU A 25 1.45 -12.91 -9.68
N LEU A 26 0.52 -12.48 -8.80
CA LEU A 26 0.08 -11.09 -8.67
C LEU A 26 1.25 -10.22 -8.21
N SER A 27 2.01 -10.61 -7.17
CA SER A 27 3.17 -9.82 -6.69
C SER A 27 4.25 -9.64 -7.74
N ILE A 28 4.47 -10.58 -8.66
CA ILE A 28 5.49 -10.49 -9.73
C ILE A 28 5.03 -9.59 -10.88
N THR A 29 3.76 -9.70 -11.30
CA THR A 29 3.19 -8.86 -12.36
C THR A 29 2.88 -7.43 -11.89
N GLN A 30 2.49 -7.26 -10.63
CA GLN A 30 2.15 -5.99 -10.00
C GLN A 30 3.40 -5.28 -9.44
N LYS A 31 4.49 -6.00 -9.12
CA LYS A 31 5.82 -5.47 -8.73
C LYS A 31 6.35 -4.38 -9.65
N CYS A 32 6.15 -4.56 -10.96
CA CYS A 32 6.81 -3.75 -11.98
C CYS A 32 5.93 -2.61 -12.53
N LEU A 33 4.64 -2.60 -12.23
CA LEU A 33 3.64 -1.73 -12.88
C LEU A 33 2.64 -1.06 -11.93
N ALA A 34 2.58 -1.42 -10.64
CA ALA A 34 1.65 -0.79 -9.71
C ALA A 34 1.99 0.69 -9.48
N ASN A 35 1.15 1.57 -10.01
CA ASN A 35 1.15 2.98 -9.67
C ASN A 35 0.53 3.19 -8.28
N ALA A 36 0.74 4.37 -7.69
CA ALA A 36 0.27 4.66 -6.34
C ALA A 36 -1.26 4.52 -6.18
N LEU A 37 -2.04 4.87 -7.22
CA LEU A 37 -3.49 4.72 -7.23
C LEU A 37 -3.92 3.25 -7.16
N TRP A 38 -3.28 2.37 -7.93
CA TRP A 38 -3.55 0.93 -7.89
C TRP A 38 -3.25 0.33 -6.52
N VAL A 39 -2.13 0.72 -5.90
CA VAL A 39 -1.79 0.29 -4.54
C VAL A 39 -2.86 0.74 -3.54
N TRP A 40 -3.31 1.99 -3.64
CA TRP A 40 -4.37 2.53 -2.80
C TRP A 40 -5.70 1.75 -2.94
N ARG A 41 -6.14 1.48 -4.17
CA ARG A 41 -7.35 0.67 -4.42
C ARG A 41 -7.24 -0.73 -3.82
N LEU A 42 -6.12 -1.43 -4.07
CA LEU A 42 -5.87 -2.76 -3.51
C LEU A 42 -5.84 -2.75 -1.98
N TRP A 43 -5.32 -1.68 -1.40
CA TRP A 43 -5.23 -1.54 0.06
C TRP A 43 -6.60 -1.56 0.73
N TRP A 44 -7.58 -0.86 0.15
CA TRP A 44 -8.91 -0.67 0.76
C TRP A 44 -10.00 -1.61 0.24
N LEU A 45 -9.98 -1.91 -1.05
CA LEU A 45 -11.03 -2.68 -1.74
C LEU A 45 -10.61 -4.13 -2.03
N GLY A 46 -9.29 -4.39 -2.04
CA GLY A 46 -8.76 -5.68 -2.49
C GLY A 46 -8.95 -5.86 -4.00
N ASN A 47 -8.94 -7.12 -4.46
CA ASN A 47 -9.26 -7.46 -5.83
C ASN A 47 -10.45 -8.44 -5.83
N GLN A 48 -11.66 -7.87 -5.92
CA GLN A 48 -12.92 -8.61 -5.90
C GLN A 48 -13.00 -9.65 -7.03
N ALA A 49 -12.50 -9.32 -8.22
CA ALA A 49 -12.53 -10.21 -9.40
C ALA A 49 -11.69 -11.48 -9.21
N SER A 50 -10.68 -11.43 -8.35
CA SER A 50 -9.83 -12.59 -8.03
C SER A 50 -10.01 -13.08 -6.60
N GLY A 51 -11.06 -12.63 -5.90
CA GLY A 51 -11.37 -13.05 -4.53
C GLY A 51 -10.36 -12.59 -3.46
N TYR A 52 -9.51 -11.61 -3.75
CA TYR A 52 -8.53 -11.14 -2.77
C TYR A 52 -9.13 -10.15 -1.78
N PRO A 53 -8.94 -10.38 -0.47
CA PRO A 53 -9.35 -9.41 0.52
C PRO A 53 -8.51 -8.12 0.42
N PRO A 54 -8.98 -7.01 1.03
CA PRO A 54 -8.22 -5.78 1.15
C PRO A 54 -6.84 -6.00 1.76
N PHE A 55 -5.80 -5.44 1.16
CA PHE A 55 -4.41 -5.68 1.59
C PHE A 55 -4.13 -5.17 3.02
N ARG A 56 -4.91 -4.19 3.52
CA ARG A 56 -4.86 -3.74 4.92
C ARG A 56 -5.11 -4.84 5.96
N SER A 57 -5.81 -5.90 5.57
CA SER A 57 -6.12 -7.04 6.44
C SER A 57 -5.05 -8.13 6.40
N LEU A 58 -4.12 -8.04 5.44
CA LEU A 58 -3.05 -9.00 5.26
C LEU A 58 -1.87 -8.65 6.16
N HIS A 59 -1.32 -9.67 6.81
CA HIS A 59 -0.06 -9.59 7.53
C HIS A 59 1.13 -9.82 6.58
N SER A 60 2.27 -9.19 6.87
CA SER A 60 3.49 -9.31 6.05
C SER A 60 4.01 -10.75 5.96
N SER A 61 3.71 -11.60 6.96
CA SER A 61 4.11 -13.02 6.97
C SER A 61 3.47 -13.85 5.86
N TYR A 62 2.32 -13.44 5.33
CA TYR A 62 1.66 -14.11 4.21
C TYR A 62 2.41 -13.92 2.88
N PHE A 63 3.40 -13.03 2.85
CA PHE A 63 4.19 -12.74 1.67
C PHE A 63 5.55 -13.46 1.73
N ALA A 64 6.02 -13.91 0.57
CA ALA A 64 7.38 -14.38 0.39
C ALA A 64 8.39 -13.29 0.79
N THR A 65 9.56 -13.68 1.29
CA THR A 65 10.61 -12.75 1.75
C THR A 65 10.94 -11.67 0.71
N SER A 66 10.89 -12.02 -0.58
CA SER A 66 11.15 -11.11 -1.70
C SER A 66 10.05 -10.07 -1.99
N SER A 67 8.84 -10.25 -1.46
CA SER A 67 7.71 -9.32 -1.60
C SER A 67 7.34 -8.59 -0.29
N ARG A 68 7.79 -9.08 0.88
CA ARG A 68 7.62 -8.41 2.19
C ARG A 68 8.09 -6.96 2.20
N LYS A 69 9.24 -6.69 1.60
CA LYS A 69 9.80 -5.33 1.51
C LYS A 69 8.84 -4.39 0.79
N ILE A 70 8.29 -4.82 -0.34
CA ILE A 70 7.39 -4.00 -1.17
C ILE A 70 6.06 -3.80 -0.47
N PHE A 71 5.51 -4.85 0.15
CA PHE A 71 4.31 -4.70 0.98
C PHE A 71 4.51 -3.67 2.10
N SER A 72 5.68 -3.68 2.74
CA SER A 72 6.04 -2.68 3.76
C SER A 72 6.19 -1.27 3.18
N GLU A 73 6.72 -1.14 1.96
CA GLU A 73 6.77 0.16 1.27
C GLU A 73 5.35 0.67 0.94
N TRP A 74 4.46 -0.21 0.47
CA TRP A 74 3.07 0.13 0.18
C TRP A 74 2.31 0.56 1.44
N SER A 75 2.50 -0.14 2.56
CA SER A 75 1.86 0.23 3.83
C SER A 75 2.29 1.62 4.30
N VAL A 76 3.56 1.98 4.12
CA VAL A 76 4.07 3.32 4.43
C VAL A 76 3.49 4.37 3.49
N LEU A 77 3.41 4.10 2.19
CA LEU A 77 2.78 5.01 1.23
C LEU A 77 1.33 5.30 1.60
N VAL A 78 0.54 4.25 1.85
CA VAL A 78 -0.86 4.40 2.23
C VAL A 78 -1.00 5.16 3.53
N ARG A 79 -0.14 4.90 4.52
CA ARG A 79 -0.13 5.65 5.78
C ARG A 79 0.09 7.14 5.56
N HIS A 80 1.02 7.54 4.69
CA HIS A 80 1.23 8.97 4.39
C HIS A 80 -0.01 9.61 3.76
N LEU A 81 -0.65 8.93 2.81
CA LEU A 81 -1.89 9.42 2.19
C LEU A 81 -3.03 9.52 3.21
N THR A 82 -3.22 8.50 4.03
CA THR A 82 -4.21 8.50 5.11
C THR A 82 -3.98 9.66 6.07
N THR A 83 -2.76 9.86 6.54
CA THR A 83 -2.45 11.00 7.42
C THR A 83 -2.74 12.32 6.73
N ALA A 84 -2.39 12.51 5.45
CA ALA A 84 -2.68 13.73 4.71
C ALA A 84 -4.20 14.00 4.60
N ILE A 85 -5.00 12.96 4.34
CA ILE A 85 -6.46 13.04 4.30
C ILE A 85 -7.01 13.42 5.67
N GLU A 86 -6.59 12.72 6.73
CA GLU A 86 -7.04 12.96 8.10
C GLU A 86 -6.69 14.38 8.58
N THR A 87 -5.49 14.88 8.25
CA THR A 87 -5.10 16.25 8.58
C THR A 87 -5.90 17.30 7.81
N SER A 88 -6.25 17.01 6.55
CA SER A 88 -7.01 17.96 5.71
C SER A 88 -8.49 18.00 6.05
N THR A 89 -9.09 16.86 6.41
CA THR A 89 -10.53 16.73 6.67
C THR A 89 -10.85 16.87 8.16
N GLY A 90 -9.86 16.70 9.04
CA GLY A 90 -10.06 16.67 10.50
C GLY A 90 -10.81 15.42 11.00
N THR A 91 -11.08 14.45 10.11
CA THR A 91 -11.82 13.23 10.42
C THR A 91 -10.95 12.00 10.22
N LYS A 92 -11.16 10.98 11.04
CA LYS A 92 -10.46 9.70 10.92
C LYS A 92 -10.88 8.98 9.65
N MET A 93 -9.91 8.44 8.92
CA MET A 93 -10.11 7.78 7.64
C MET A 93 -11.05 6.58 7.77
N GLN A 94 -12.11 6.60 6.97
CA GLN A 94 -13.05 5.49 6.84
C GLN A 94 -12.70 4.62 5.64
N ARG A 95 -13.15 3.36 5.68
CA ARG A 95 -12.96 2.44 4.55
C ARG A 95 -13.87 2.86 3.39
N PRO A 96 -13.33 3.17 2.20
CA PRO A 96 -14.16 3.43 1.03
C PRO A 96 -14.94 2.16 0.64
N LYS A 97 -16.19 2.36 0.21
CA LYS A 97 -17.09 1.29 -0.22
C LYS A 97 -17.08 1.10 -1.73
N THR A 98 -16.83 2.18 -2.47
CA THR A 98 -16.80 2.17 -3.94
C THR A 98 -15.43 2.58 -4.48
N GLN A 99 -15.18 2.26 -5.74
CA GLN A 99 -13.94 2.65 -6.42
C GLN A 99 -13.85 4.17 -6.58
N ASP A 100 -14.95 4.84 -6.91
CA ASP A 100 -14.97 6.30 -7.09
C ASP A 100 -14.67 7.04 -5.79
N GLU A 101 -15.16 6.53 -4.66
CA GLU A 101 -14.83 7.05 -3.33
C GLU A 101 -13.34 6.85 -3.02
N ALA A 102 -12.79 5.66 -3.33
CA ALA A 102 -11.37 5.39 -3.15
C ALA A 102 -10.50 6.32 -4.00
N ASP A 103 -10.88 6.60 -5.25
CA ASP A 103 -10.15 7.49 -6.15
C ASP A 103 -10.22 8.95 -5.70
N SER A 104 -11.40 9.39 -5.25
CA SER A 104 -11.59 10.75 -4.72
C SER A 104 -10.72 10.98 -3.48
N LEU A 105 -10.71 10.01 -2.55
CA LEU A 105 -9.86 10.05 -1.36
C LEU A 105 -8.36 9.99 -1.72
N TYR A 106 -7.98 9.21 -2.74
CA TYR A 106 -6.61 9.20 -3.23
C TYR A 106 -6.19 10.57 -3.77
N ASN A 107 -7.01 11.20 -4.60
CA ASN A 107 -6.73 12.52 -5.15
C ASN A 107 -6.63 13.59 -4.06
N LEU A 108 -7.52 13.52 -3.06
CA LEU A 108 -7.47 14.37 -1.87
C LEU A 108 -6.19 14.14 -1.06
N GLY A 109 -5.79 12.89 -0.85
CA GLY A 109 -4.52 12.58 -0.17
C GLY A 109 -3.32 13.09 -0.95
N MET A 110 -3.31 12.94 -2.27
CA MET A 110 -2.22 13.40 -3.14
C MET A 110 -2.13 14.92 -3.24
N SER A 111 -3.22 15.66 -3.13
CA SER A 111 -3.20 17.13 -3.12
C SER A 111 -2.73 17.72 -1.79
N ASN A 112 -2.93 16.98 -0.68
CA ASN A 112 -2.56 17.42 0.67
C ASN A 112 -1.22 16.84 1.16
N VAL A 113 -0.71 15.78 0.53
CA VAL A 113 0.58 15.21 0.92
C VAL A 113 1.71 16.11 0.46
N LEU A 114 2.68 16.33 1.35
CA LEU A 114 3.91 17.02 0.99
C LEU A 114 4.68 16.18 -0.04
N LEU A 115 4.72 16.67 -1.28
CA LEU A 115 5.33 15.98 -2.41
C LEU A 115 6.30 16.91 -3.13
N LYS A 116 7.57 16.52 -3.20
CA LYS A 116 8.56 17.24 -4.00
C LYS A 116 8.17 17.16 -5.48
N PRO A 117 8.19 18.24 -6.29
CA PRO A 117 7.80 18.19 -7.70
C PRO A 117 8.61 17.14 -8.48
N SER A 118 7.97 16.54 -9.50
CA SER A 118 8.63 15.53 -10.33
C SER A 118 9.70 16.22 -11.16
N SER A 119 10.89 15.62 -11.26
CA SER A 119 11.95 16.16 -12.10
C SER A 119 11.58 16.16 -13.59
N HIS A 120 10.56 15.38 -13.99
CA HIS A 120 10.08 15.29 -15.37
C HIS A 120 8.55 15.41 -15.41
N PRO A 121 7.98 16.61 -15.22
CA PRO A 121 6.53 16.81 -15.15
C PRO A 121 5.81 16.47 -16.46
N HIS A 122 6.52 16.47 -17.59
CA HIS A 122 5.95 16.25 -18.92
C HIS A 122 5.80 14.77 -19.34
N LYS A 123 6.33 13.82 -18.54
CA LYS A 123 6.14 12.38 -18.80
C LYS A 123 4.81 11.94 -18.19
N GLN A 124 3.77 11.81 -19.03
CA GLN A 124 2.40 11.43 -18.70
C GLN A 124 2.22 10.03 -18.05
N ARG A 125 3.30 9.28 -17.82
CA ARG A 125 3.24 7.95 -17.23
C ARG A 125 2.89 8.07 -15.74
N MET A 126 1.78 7.44 -15.32
CA MET A 126 1.43 7.35 -13.90
C MET A 126 2.63 6.85 -13.09
N GLU A 127 3.00 7.63 -12.07
CA GLU A 127 4.20 7.33 -11.28
C GLU A 127 4.04 6.02 -10.51
N ARG A 128 5.12 5.23 -10.49
CA ARG A 128 5.20 4.00 -9.68
C ARG A 128 5.05 4.35 -8.21
N ALA A 129 4.37 3.49 -7.45
CA ALA A 129 4.16 3.68 -6.01
C ALA A 129 5.45 3.96 -5.23
N VAL A 130 6.53 3.24 -5.54
CA VAL A 130 7.86 3.43 -4.92
C VAL A 130 8.45 4.81 -5.22
N THR A 131 8.24 5.32 -6.43
CA THR A 131 8.70 6.66 -6.83
C THR A 131 7.93 7.73 -6.08
N THR A 132 6.59 7.60 -6.00
CA THR A 132 5.74 8.51 -5.22
C THR A 132 6.17 8.53 -3.75
N LEU A 133 6.37 7.35 -3.15
CA LEU A 133 6.85 7.25 -1.77
C LEU A 133 8.23 7.88 -1.57
N ARG A 134 9.16 7.69 -2.50
CA ARG A 134 10.48 8.33 -2.45
C ARG A 134 10.36 9.85 -2.46
N ARG A 135 9.48 10.41 -3.29
CA ARG A 135 9.24 11.86 -3.36
C ARG A 135 8.63 12.41 -2.08
N ILE A 136 7.68 11.68 -1.46
CA ILE A 136 7.12 12.05 -0.15
C ILE A 136 8.21 12.07 0.91
N ARG A 137 9.03 11.02 1.01
CA ARG A 137 10.14 10.94 1.98
C ARG A 137 11.15 12.06 1.79
N GLN A 138 11.51 12.38 0.54
CA GLN A 138 12.44 13.46 0.25
C GLN A 138 11.85 14.81 0.68
N ALA A 139 10.57 15.06 0.40
CA ALA A 139 9.93 16.30 0.78
C ALA A 139 9.85 16.46 2.30
N LEU A 140 9.52 15.39 3.03
CA LEU A 140 9.54 15.38 4.50
C LEU A 140 10.94 15.61 5.07
N HIS A 141 11.98 15.06 4.43
CA HIS A 141 13.36 15.31 4.82
C HIS A 141 13.76 16.77 4.57
N ASP A 142 13.45 17.31 3.40
CA ASP A 142 13.79 18.70 3.01
C ASP A 142 13.02 19.74 3.87
N ALA A 143 11.80 19.43 4.30
CA ALA A 143 10.98 20.28 5.17
C ALA A 143 11.35 20.21 6.66
N ASN A 144 12.27 19.32 7.05
CA ASN A 144 12.75 19.25 8.43
C ASN A 144 14.02 20.12 8.59
N PRO A 145 13.95 21.28 9.28
CA PRO A 145 15.09 22.19 9.47
C PRO A 145 16.14 21.65 10.45
N GLN A 146 15.88 20.51 11.11
CA GLN A 146 16.82 19.80 11.97
C GLN A 146 17.12 18.43 11.31
N PRO A 147 17.97 18.39 10.27
CA PRO A 147 18.49 17.11 9.80
C PRO A 147 19.25 16.52 10.96
N ARG A 148 18.71 15.44 11.57
CA ARG A 148 19.34 14.79 12.71
C ARG A 148 20.83 14.68 12.41
N SER A 149 21.66 15.37 13.17
CA SER A 149 23.06 15.03 13.30
C SER A 149 23.05 13.62 13.87
N VAL A 150 23.02 12.63 12.99
CA VAL A 150 23.24 11.25 13.37
C VAL A 150 24.68 11.24 13.83
N LEU A 151 24.89 11.42 15.14
CA LEU A 151 26.17 11.16 15.76
C LEU A 151 26.51 9.73 15.37
N PHE A 152 27.49 9.61 14.47
CA PHE A 152 28.07 8.34 14.08
C PHE A 152 28.66 7.72 15.34
N HIS A 153 27.91 6.85 16.00
CA HIS A 153 28.50 5.94 16.97
C HIS A 153 29.20 4.84 16.19
N HIS A 154 30.52 4.97 16.11
CA HIS A 154 31.41 3.91 15.69
C HIS A 154 31.12 2.68 16.55
N ARG A 155 30.67 1.58 15.93
CA ARG A 155 30.66 0.28 16.63
C ARG A 155 32.12 -0.08 16.92
N LYS A 156 32.44 -0.32 18.19
CA LYS A 156 33.66 -1.02 18.59
C LYS A 156 33.48 -2.51 18.35
#